data_AF-A0A1F8ZVZ5-F1
#
_entry.id   AF-A0A1F8ZVZ5-F1
#
_cell.length_a   1.000
_cell.length_b   1.000
_cell.length_c   1.000
_cell.angle_alpha   90.00
_cell.angle_beta   90.00
_cell.angle_gamma   90.00
#
_symmetry.space_group_name_H-M   'P 1'
#
loop_
_entity.id
_entity.type
_entity.pdbx_description
1 polymer ?
#
loop_
_entity_poly.entity_id
_entity_poly.type
_entity_poly.pdbx_seq_one_letter_code
_entity_poly.pdbx_strand_id
1 'polypeptide(L)'
;MKYLFFTLLFVALSSLLLLGFLLAFLFYPPLYGQGTVEVKVERGEPLSSVVRKLKDHGVISNEKLFSLWARLWGLDKKIHWGLYRFERPLPPRRVLNQMMLGKGVFHRITIPEGLTAKEIAELLEKGALASKDRFFAEARSLEFLSLVGLEGKGIEGYLFPNTYYFTPFAAERDILVAMVEQFREIFNAQMKEQSKEIGLSLHEVVTLASLIEKETGIEAERPLVSAVFHNRL
;
A
#
# COMPACT_ATOMS: atom_id res chain seq x y z
N MET A 1 49.06 -22.87 18.94
CA MET A 1 47.88 -22.67 19.81
C MET A 1 47.76 -21.25 20.34
N LYS A 2 48.78 -20.66 20.98
CA LYS A 2 48.71 -19.27 21.53
C LYS A 2 48.31 -18.20 20.49
N TYR A 3 48.96 -18.18 19.32
CA TYR A 3 48.62 -17.22 18.26
C TYR A 3 47.20 -17.39 17.71
N LEU A 4 46.69 -18.63 17.67
CA LEU A 4 45.33 -18.94 17.20
C LEU A 4 44.26 -18.42 18.19
N PHE A 5 44.57 -18.46 19.49
CA PHE A 5 43.71 -17.87 20.52
C PHE A 5 43.68 -16.34 20.43
N PHE A 6 44.83 -15.70 20.26
CA PHE A 6 44.90 -14.23 20.10
C PHE A 6 44.22 -13.74 18.82
N THR A 7 44.34 -14.46 17.70
CA THR A 7 43.65 -14.09 16.47
C THR A 7 42.14 -14.23 16.61
N LEU A 8 41.65 -15.32 17.22
CA LEU A 8 40.21 -15.50 17.50
C LEU A 8 39.67 -14.41 18.43
N LEU A 9 40.40 -14.06 19.49
CA LEU A 9 40.02 -12.99 20.41
C LEU A 9 39.97 -11.63 19.71
N PHE A 10 40.94 -11.34 18.84
CA PHE A 10 40.98 -10.10 18.06
C PHE A 10 39.81 -10.01 17.07
N VAL A 11 39.49 -11.10 16.38
CA VAL A 11 38.33 -11.17 15.47
C VAL A 11 37.02 -10.99 16.24
N ALA A 12 36.88 -11.62 17.40
CA ALA A 12 35.69 -11.48 18.25
C ALA A 12 35.53 -10.05 18.80
N LEU A 13 36.63 -9.41 19.22
CA LEU A 13 36.58 -8.02 19.69
C LEU A 13 36.25 -7.05 18.54
N SER A 14 36.84 -7.27 17.36
CA SER A 14 36.57 -6.47 16.17
C SER A 14 35.12 -6.61 15.70
N SER A 15 34.55 -7.82 15.76
CA SER A 15 33.15 -8.03 15.41
C SER A 15 32.20 -7.40 16.44
N LEU A 16 32.54 -7.45 17.72
CA LEU A 16 31.75 -6.79 18.77
C LEU A 16 31.76 -5.26 18.63
N LEU A 17 32.92 -4.67 18.33
CA LEU A 17 33.05 -3.23 18.06
C LEU A 17 32.29 -2.82 16.81
N LEU A 18 32.39 -3.62 15.73
CA LEU A 18 31.64 -3.39 14.49
C LEU A 18 30.14 -3.47 14.73
N LEU A 19 29.67 -4.47 15.49
CA LEU A 19 28.27 -4.62 15.86
C LEU A 19 27.80 -3.45 16.73
N GLY A 20 28.60 -3.03 17.70
CA GLY A 20 28.32 -1.85 18.54
C GLY A 20 28.19 -0.58 17.72
N PHE A 21 29.09 -0.36 16.75
CA PHE A 21 29.03 0.77 15.82
C PHE A 21 27.77 0.73 14.94
N LEU A 22 27.43 -0.44 14.40
CA LEU A 22 26.25 -0.66 13.57
C LEU A 22 24.94 -0.45 14.35
N LEU A 23 24.88 -0.90 15.61
CA LEU A 23 23.75 -0.65 16.49
C LEU A 23 23.66 0.83 16.86
N ALA A 24 24.78 1.47 17.23
CA ALA A 24 24.79 2.90 17.52
C ALA A 24 24.24 3.72 16.34
N PHE A 25 24.63 3.39 15.11
CA PHE A 25 24.10 4.05 13.91
C PHE A 25 22.56 3.92 13.76
N LEU A 26 21.95 2.81 14.18
CA LEU A 26 20.51 2.61 14.10
C LEU A 26 19.72 3.42 15.15
N PHE A 27 20.28 3.56 16.35
CA PHE A 27 19.60 4.12 17.50
C PHE A 27 19.89 5.61 17.73
N TYR A 28 21.05 6.11 17.28
CA TYR A 28 21.38 7.52 17.39
C TYR A 28 20.92 8.31 16.15
N PRO A 29 20.21 9.43 16.34
CA PRO A 29 19.82 10.28 15.24
C PRO A 29 21.03 11.00 14.63
N PRO A 30 20.99 11.37 13.34
CA PRO A 30 22.04 12.19 12.76
C PRO A 30 22.14 13.55 13.47
N LEU A 31 23.37 14.06 13.63
CA LEU A 31 23.64 15.34 14.32
C LEU A 31 23.28 16.58 13.47
N TYR A 32 22.55 16.41 12.38
CA TYR A 32 22.24 17.47 11.43
C TYR A 32 20.82 17.33 10.88
N GLY A 33 20.29 18.43 10.36
CA GLY A 33 18.90 18.53 9.94
C GLY A 33 17.99 18.85 11.12
N GLN A 34 17.32 20.00 11.04
CA GLN A 34 16.27 20.38 11.98
C GLN A 34 14.98 20.65 11.22
N GLY A 35 13.87 20.49 11.93
CA GLY A 35 12.53 20.75 11.40
C GLY A 35 11.94 19.57 10.63
N THR A 36 10.77 19.85 10.07
CA THR A 36 9.92 18.88 9.40
C THR A 36 10.24 18.85 7.91
N VAL A 37 10.45 17.66 7.35
CA VAL A 37 10.68 17.47 5.92
C VAL A 37 9.74 16.42 5.37
N GLU A 38 9.28 16.63 4.14
CA GLU A 38 8.39 15.71 3.44
C GLU A 38 9.12 15.04 2.30
N VAL A 39 8.98 13.73 2.17
CA VAL A 39 9.61 12.91 1.13
C VAL A 39 8.53 12.09 0.45
N LYS A 40 8.35 12.30 -0.85
CA LYS A 40 7.40 11.57 -1.68
C LYS A 40 8.04 10.30 -2.26
N VAL A 41 7.41 9.16 -1.99
CA VAL A 41 7.75 7.85 -2.56
C VAL A 41 6.71 7.49 -3.62
N GLU A 42 7.15 7.27 -4.85
CA GLU A 42 6.29 6.90 -5.96
C GLU A 42 6.05 5.40 -6.03
N ARG A 43 4.96 5.00 -6.69
CA ARG A 43 4.64 3.58 -6.85
C ARG A 43 5.67 2.90 -7.75
N GLY A 44 6.17 1.75 -7.31
CA GLY A 44 7.21 1.01 -8.04
C GLY A 44 8.59 1.67 -7.99
N GLU A 45 8.74 2.75 -7.21
CA GLU A 45 10.02 3.42 -7.05
C GLU A 45 11.04 2.47 -6.37
N PRO A 46 12.23 2.27 -6.96
CA PRO A 46 13.21 1.35 -6.38
C PRO A 46 13.73 1.89 -5.05
N LEU A 47 13.96 1.00 -4.09
CA LEU A 47 14.46 1.35 -2.75
C LEU A 47 15.71 2.26 -2.81
N SER A 48 16.61 2.04 -3.78
CA SER A 48 17.80 2.88 -3.97
C SER A 48 17.46 4.35 -4.24
N SER A 49 16.43 4.63 -5.04
CA SER A 49 15.96 5.99 -5.33
C SER A 49 15.38 6.63 -4.07
N VAL A 50 14.55 5.88 -3.33
CA VAL A 50 13.96 6.38 -2.08
C VAL A 50 15.02 6.70 -1.04
N VAL A 51 16.01 5.82 -0.86
CA VAL A 51 17.10 6.04 0.10
C VAL A 51 17.94 7.26 -0.29
N ARG A 52 18.18 7.48 -1.59
CA ARG A 52 18.84 8.69 -2.06
C ARG A 52 18.02 9.94 -1.72
N LYS A 53 16.71 9.96 -2.01
CA LYS A 53 15.81 11.06 -1.63
C LYS A 53 15.88 11.35 -0.13
N LEU A 54 15.85 10.31 0.72
CA LEU A 54 15.93 10.48 2.18
C LEU A 54 17.24 11.15 2.62
N LYS A 55 18.37 10.82 1.98
CA LYS A 55 19.66 11.46 2.29
C LYS A 55 19.71 12.89 1.78
N ASP A 56 19.23 13.14 0.56
CA ASP A 56 19.20 14.48 -0.05
C ASP A 56 18.35 15.45 0.78
N HIS A 57 17.25 14.96 1.34
CA HIS A 57 16.40 15.69 2.29
C HIS A 57 16.94 15.70 3.72
N GLY A 58 18.12 15.11 3.96
CA GLY A 58 18.81 15.05 5.24
C GLY A 58 18.05 14.29 6.33
N VAL A 59 17.20 13.33 5.97
CA VAL A 59 16.49 12.43 6.91
C VAL A 59 17.42 11.33 7.42
N ILE A 60 18.34 10.87 6.57
CA ILE A 60 19.32 9.84 6.89
C ILE A 60 20.74 10.31 6.57
N SER A 61 21.74 9.64 7.15
CA SER A 61 23.16 9.99 7.01
C SER A 61 23.98 9.19 6.05
N ASN A 62 23.63 7.93 5.83
CA ASN A 62 24.40 7.08 4.95
C ASN A 62 23.48 6.18 4.13
N GLU A 63 23.46 6.42 2.82
CA GLU A 63 22.68 5.64 1.84
C GLU A 63 23.00 4.14 1.94
N LYS A 64 24.28 3.77 2.03
CA LYS A 64 24.72 2.37 1.97
C LYS A 64 24.32 1.61 3.24
N LEU A 65 24.57 2.19 4.40
CA LEU A 65 24.20 1.60 5.69
C LEU A 65 22.67 1.47 5.80
N PHE A 66 21.94 2.54 5.47
CA PHE A 66 20.48 2.50 5.52
C PHE A 66 19.90 1.49 4.53
N SER A 67 20.42 1.40 3.31
CA SER A 67 19.99 0.41 2.30
C SER A 67 20.23 -1.02 2.76
N LEU A 68 21.39 -1.29 3.39
CA LEU A 68 21.69 -2.61 3.95
C LEU A 68 20.65 -2.99 5.01
N TRP A 69 20.38 -2.09 5.95
CA TRP A 69 19.36 -2.28 6.97
C TRP A 69 17.96 -2.47 6.38
N ALA A 70 17.56 -1.60 5.45
CA ALA A 70 16.28 -1.68 4.77
C ALA A 70 16.04 -3.06 4.14
N ARG A 71 17.06 -3.63 3.48
CA ARG A 71 16.99 -4.98 2.89
C ARG A 71 16.92 -6.08 3.94
N LEU A 72 17.73 -5.99 5.01
CA LEU A 72 17.72 -6.98 6.11
C LEU A 72 16.35 -7.06 6.80
N TRP A 73 15.66 -5.93 6.92
CA TRP A 73 14.33 -5.84 7.53
C TRP A 73 13.17 -6.01 6.53
N GLY A 74 13.47 -6.25 5.25
CA GLY A 74 12.47 -6.51 4.20
C GLY A 74 11.67 -5.27 3.76
N LEU A 75 12.21 -4.06 3.94
CA LEU A 75 11.56 -2.82 3.50
C LEU A 75 11.42 -2.76 1.97
N ASP A 76 12.32 -3.36 1.22
CA ASP A 76 12.25 -3.47 -0.25
C ASP A 76 10.94 -4.12 -0.75
N LYS A 77 10.34 -4.99 0.06
CA LYS A 77 9.07 -5.67 -0.26
C LYS A 77 7.84 -5.05 0.41
N LYS A 78 8.05 -4.16 1.39
CA LYS A 78 7.00 -3.62 2.28
C LYS A 78 6.94 -2.10 2.30
N ILE A 79 7.67 -1.44 1.40
CA ILE A 79 7.64 0.00 1.28
C ILE A 79 6.30 0.44 0.70
N HIS A 80 5.58 1.26 1.45
CA HIS A 80 4.35 1.87 0.96
C HIS A 80 4.72 3.12 0.15
N TRP A 81 4.09 3.31 -1.00
CA TRP A 81 4.18 4.57 -1.74
C TRP A 81 3.37 5.65 -1.00
N GLY A 82 3.75 6.92 -1.13
CA GLY A 82 3.09 8.04 -0.45
C GLY A 82 4.04 9.14 0.05
N LEU A 83 3.44 10.18 0.61
CA LEU A 83 4.14 11.28 1.27
C LEU A 83 4.48 10.97 2.73
N TYR A 84 5.78 10.91 3.04
CA TYR A 84 6.28 10.71 4.40
C TYR A 84 6.75 12.03 4.99
N ARG A 85 6.24 12.36 6.18
CA ARG A 85 6.68 13.52 6.94
C ARG A 85 7.63 13.07 8.06
N PHE A 86 8.87 13.54 8.03
CA PHE A 86 9.88 13.23 9.03
C PHE A 86 10.22 14.47 9.86
N GLU A 87 10.11 14.35 11.18
CA GLU A 87 10.59 15.36 12.12
C GLU A 87 12.04 15.04 12.48
N ARG A 88 12.96 15.92 12.07
CA ARG A 88 14.39 15.71 12.25
C ARG A 88 14.92 16.44 13.49
N PRO A 89 15.93 15.86 14.18
CA PRO A 89 16.67 14.66 13.78
C PRO A 89 16.01 13.36 14.26
N LEU A 90 15.95 12.34 13.40
CA LEU A 90 15.27 11.06 13.67
C LEU A 90 16.24 9.88 13.56
N PRO A 91 16.22 8.89 14.48
CA PRO A 91 17.04 7.69 14.34
C PRO A 91 16.70 6.90 13.06
N PRO A 92 17.69 6.35 12.35
CA PRO A 92 17.44 5.53 11.15
C PRO A 92 16.43 4.39 11.38
N ARG A 93 16.43 3.76 12.56
CA ARG A 93 15.43 2.74 12.91
C ARG A 93 14.00 3.27 12.88
N ARG A 94 13.79 4.52 13.34
CA ARG A 94 12.47 5.18 13.36
C ARG A 94 12.02 5.54 11.94
N VAL A 95 12.94 6.04 11.10
CA VAL A 95 12.69 6.28 9.66
C VAL A 95 12.23 4.98 8.99
N LEU A 96 12.99 3.90 9.17
CA LEU A 96 12.69 2.58 8.61
C LEU A 96 11.34 2.05 9.10
N ASN A 97 11.06 2.12 10.40
CA ASN A 97 9.75 1.74 10.95
C ASN A 97 8.62 2.60 10.39
N GLN A 98 8.84 3.90 10.20
CA GLN A 98 7.83 4.80 9.67
C GLN A 98 7.47 4.45 8.21
N MET A 99 8.46 4.05 7.43
CA MET A 99 8.27 3.58 6.05
C MET A 99 7.65 2.17 5.97
N MET A 100 8.04 1.26 6.86
CA MET A 100 7.49 -0.11 6.90
C MET A 100 6.04 -0.13 7.38
N LEU A 101 5.72 0.65 8.41
CA LEU A 101 4.38 0.69 9.00
C LEU A 101 3.41 1.54 8.19
N GLY A 102 3.87 2.20 7.11
CA GLY A 102 3.07 3.22 6.45
C GLY A 102 2.64 4.30 7.45
N LYS A 103 3.54 4.76 8.32
CA LYS A 103 3.31 5.91 9.23
C LYS A 103 3.74 7.22 8.57
N GLY A 104 3.45 7.37 7.28
CA GLY A 104 3.27 8.69 6.70
C GLY A 104 2.09 9.38 7.38
N VAL A 105 1.82 10.64 7.05
CA VAL A 105 0.50 11.21 7.37
C VAL A 105 -0.45 10.43 6.47
N PHE A 106 -1.10 9.38 6.97
CA PHE A 106 -2.10 8.63 6.22
C PHE A 106 -3.45 8.90 6.85
N HIS A 107 -4.41 9.33 6.04
CA HIS A 107 -5.80 9.37 6.39
C HIS A 107 -6.37 7.96 6.19
N ARG A 108 -6.88 7.39 7.28
CA ARG A 108 -7.60 6.12 7.28
C ARG A 108 -9.01 6.37 6.78
N ILE A 109 -9.42 5.66 5.73
CA ILE A 109 -10.80 5.67 5.24
C ILE A 109 -11.30 4.23 5.13
N THR A 110 -12.50 3.98 5.64
CA THR A 110 -13.17 2.67 5.49
C THR A 110 -14.23 2.81 4.43
N ILE A 111 -14.21 1.91 3.44
CA ILE A 111 -15.20 1.82 2.38
C ILE A 111 -16.08 0.60 2.67
N PRO A 112 -17.32 0.79 3.15
CA PRO A 112 -18.26 -0.31 3.38
C PRO A 112 -18.64 -1.07 2.12
N GLU A 113 -19.07 -2.32 2.30
CA GLU A 113 -19.71 -3.12 1.24
C GLU A 113 -21.00 -2.45 0.74
N GLY A 114 -21.39 -2.77 -0.49
CA GLY A 114 -22.63 -2.27 -1.10
C GLY A 114 -22.63 -0.80 -1.54
N LEU A 115 -21.52 -0.06 -1.37
CA LEU A 115 -21.42 1.30 -1.90
C LEU A 115 -21.21 1.33 -3.42
N THR A 116 -21.85 2.29 -4.07
CA THR A 116 -21.63 2.63 -5.47
C THR A 116 -20.37 3.47 -5.66
N ALA A 117 -19.83 3.53 -6.89
CA ALA A 117 -18.67 4.40 -7.17
C ALA A 117 -18.92 5.88 -6.82
N LYS A 118 -20.18 6.33 -6.92
CA LYS A 118 -20.59 7.68 -6.53
C LYS A 118 -20.54 7.91 -5.02
N GLU A 119 -21.05 6.96 -4.24
CA GLU A 119 -21.00 7.05 -2.78
C GLU A 119 -19.55 6.97 -2.27
N ILE A 120 -18.70 6.18 -2.93
CA ILE A 120 -17.26 6.15 -2.65
C ILE A 120 -16.62 7.52 -2.89
N ALA A 121 -16.89 8.16 -4.03
CA ALA A 121 -16.35 9.48 -4.34
C ALA A 121 -16.81 10.55 -3.33
N GLU A 122 -18.08 10.51 -2.92
CA GLU A 122 -18.62 11.41 -1.88
C GLU A 122 -17.99 11.16 -0.50
N LEU A 123 -17.72 9.91 -0.16
CA LEU A 123 -17.04 9.54 1.08
C LEU A 123 -15.58 10.02 1.10
N LEU A 124 -14.87 9.89 -0.03
CA LEU A 124 -13.50 10.38 -0.21
C LEU A 124 -13.42 11.91 -0.11
N GLU A 125 -14.38 12.62 -0.70
CA GLU A 125 -14.47 14.08 -0.65
C GLU A 125 -14.74 14.59 0.77
N LYS A 126 -15.70 13.97 1.48
CA LYS A 126 -15.97 14.26 2.90
C LYS A 126 -14.74 13.99 3.78
N GLY A 127 -13.93 13.00 3.42
CA GLY A 127 -12.66 12.68 4.08
C GLY A 127 -11.49 13.58 3.69
N ALA A 128 -11.70 14.60 2.84
CA ALA A 128 -10.66 15.47 2.28
C ALA A 128 -9.50 14.70 1.60
N LEU A 129 -9.80 13.53 1.03
CA LEU A 129 -8.82 12.65 0.39
C LEU A 129 -8.72 12.87 -1.12
N ALA A 130 -9.85 13.09 -1.78
CA ALA A 130 -9.94 13.29 -3.22
C ALA A 130 -11.12 14.22 -3.56
N SER A 131 -11.00 14.97 -4.66
CA SER A 131 -12.15 15.70 -5.19
C SER A 131 -13.07 14.72 -5.94
N LYS A 132 -14.38 14.80 -5.68
CA LYS A 132 -15.37 13.95 -6.35
C LYS A 132 -15.31 14.10 -7.88
N ASP A 133 -15.20 15.34 -8.36
CA ASP A 133 -15.18 15.63 -9.80
C ASP A 133 -13.91 15.09 -10.47
N ARG A 134 -12.75 15.25 -9.83
CA ARG A 134 -11.47 14.72 -10.35
C ARG A 134 -11.44 13.20 -10.31
N PHE A 135 -11.97 12.60 -9.25
CA PHE A 135 -12.09 11.15 -9.12
C PHE A 135 -12.90 10.56 -10.26
N PHE A 136 -14.04 11.18 -10.60
CA PHE A 136 -14.85 10.73 -11.72
C PHE A 136 -14.23 11.01 -13.09
N ALA A 137 -13.53 12.12 -13.25
CA ALA A 137 -12.80 12.41 -14.48
C ALA A 137 -11.74 11.33 -14.76
N GLU A 138 -10.97 10.97 -13.74
CA GLU A 138 -9.95 9.92 -13.83
C GLU A 138 -10.59 8.55 -14.08
N ALA A 139 -11.63 8.19 -13.32
CA ALA A 139 -12.32 6.90 -13.44
C ALA A 139 -12.96 6.66 -14.81
N ARG A 140 -13.29 7.73 -15.54
CA ARG A 140 -13.84 7.67 -16.91
C ARG A 140 -12.78 7.80 -17.99
N SER A 141 -11.54 8.12 -17.63
CA SER A 141 -10.47 8.27 -18.60
C SER A 141 -10.15 6.92 -19.26
N LEU A 142 -9.99 6.95 -20.59
CA LEU A 142 -9.62 5.76 -21.35
C LEU A 142 -8.26 5.22 -20.91
N GLU A 143 -7.32 6.11 -20.56
CA GLU A 143 -6.00 5.74 -20.08
C GLU A 143 -6.06 4.92 -18.78
N PHE A 144 -6.85 5.37 -17.80
CA PHE A 144 -7.05 4.63 -16.56
C PHE A 144 -7.77 3.31 -16.82
N LEU A 145 -8.88 3.32 -17.55
CA LEU A 145 -9.66 2.10 -17.81
C LEU A 145 -8.82 1.04 -18.53
N SER A 146 -7.94 1.46 -19.46
CA SER A 146 -6.98 0.55 -20.11
C SER A 146 -5.88 0.06 -19.21
N LEU A 147 -5.36 0.91 -18.32
CA LEU A 147 -4.40 0.48 -17.30
C LEU A 147 -4.97 -0.66 -16.42
N VAL A 148 -6.27 -0.61 -16.11
CA VAL A 148 -6.93 -1.59 -15.24
C VAL A 148 -7.76 -2.64 -15.98
N GLY A 149 -7.76 -2.66 -17.32
CA GLY A 149 -8.47 -3.66 -18.11
C GLY A 149 -10.00 -3.65 -17.94
N LEU A 150 -10.57 -2.46 -17.73
CA LEU A 150 -12.01 -2.22 -17.52
C LEU A 150 -12.65 -1.42 -18.66
N GLU A 151 -12.03 -1.41 -19.84
CA GLU A 151 -12.61 -0.77 -21.03
C GLU A 151 -14.00 -1.33 -21.34
N GLY A 152 -14.95 -0.43 -21.55
CA GLY A 152 -16.36 -0.80 -21.82
C GLY A 152 -17.16 -1.31 -20.62
N LYS A 153 -16.53 -1.55 -19.46
CA LYS A 153 -17.20 -2.03 -18.23
C LYS A 153 -17.37 -0.93 -17.19
N GLY A 154 -16.41 0.01 -17.12
CA GLY A 154 -16.36 1.03 -16.08
C GLY A 154 -15.86 0.48 -14.74
N ILE A 155 -15.97 1.29 -13.70
CA ILE A 155 -15.40 1.00 -12.37
C ILE A 155 -16.40 0.42 -11.35
N GLU A 156 -17.69 0.38 -11.70
CA GLU A 156 -18.73 -0.06 -10.78
C GLU A 156 -18.53 -1.54 -10.40
N GLY A 157 -18.57 -1.83 -9.09
CA GLY A 157 -18.30 -3.18 -8.55
C GLY A 157 -16.83 -3.61 -8.54
N TYR A 158 -15.91 -2.83 -9.12
CA TYR A 158 -14.47 -3.14 -9.14
C TYR A 158 -13.65 -2.38 -8.08
N LEU A 159 -14.24 -1.39 -7.41
CA LEU A 159 -13.61 -0.71 -6.27
C LEU A 159 -13.85 -1.52 -5.00
N PHE A 160 -12.86 -2.30 -4.56
CA PHE A 160 -13.07 -3.26 -3.48
C PHE A 160 -13.36 -2.59 -2.12
N PRO A 161 -14.37 -3.03 -1.36
CA PRO A 161 -14.63 -2.57 0.00
C PRO A 161 -13.51 -2.96 0.97
N ASN A 162 -12.83 -1.98 1.57
CA ASN A 162 -11.79 -2.22 2.56
C ASN A 162 -11.52 -0.96 3.41
N THR A 163 -10.72 -1.10 4.45
CA THR A 163 -10.05 0.04 5.10
C THR A 163 -8.75 0.36 4.37
N TYR A 164 -8.70 1.53 3.75
CA TYR A 164 -7.53 2.05 3.05
C TYR A 164 -6.81 3.13 3.88
N TYR A 165 -5.52 3.28 3.58
CA TYR A 165 -4.65 4.28 4.18
C TYR A 165 -4.03 5.08 3.04
N PHE A 166 -4.46 6.32 2.85
CA PHE A 166 -3.98 7.20 1.79
C PHE A 166 -3.30 8.44 2.38
N THR A 167 -2.28 8.96 1.71
CA THR A 167 -1.69 10.23 2.15
C THR A 167 -2.61 11.40 1.83
N PRO A 168 -2.57 12.52 2.58
CA PRO A 168 -3.17 13.77 2.15
C PRO A 168 -2.76 14.08 0.72
N PHE A 169 -3.72 14.49 -0.10
CA PHE A 169 -3.51 14.82 -1.50
C PHE A 169 -2.97 13.66 -2.36
N ALA A 170 -3.27 12.41 -1.98
CA ALA A 170 -3.07 11.27 -2.88
C ALA A 170 -3.76 11.55 -4.22
N ALA A 171 -3.09 11.23 -5.33
CA ALA A 171 -3.69 11.42 -6.64
C ALA A 171 -4.91 10.49 -6.76
N GLU A 172 -5.98 10.98 -7.38
CA GLU A 172 -7.21 10.21 -7.54
C GLU A 172 -6.98 8.89 -8.29
N ARG A 173 -6.04 8.93 -9.25
CA ARG A 173 -5.57 7.73 -9.96
C ARG A 173 -4.98 6.69 -9.01
N ASP A 174 -4.14 7.10 -8.07
CA ASP A 174 -3.50 6.16 -7.13
C ASP A 174 -4.53 5.50 -6.20
N ILE A 175 -5.54 6.27 -5.77
CA ILE A 175 -6.67 5.76 -4.98
C ILE A 175 -7.44 4.71 -5.79
N LEU A 176 -7.85 5.06 -7.02
CA LEU A 176 -8.57 4.16 -7.91
C LEU A 176 -7.80 2.87 -8.18
N VAL A 177 -6.50 2.97 -8.52
CA VAL A 177 -5.71 1.76 -8.79
C VAL A 177 -5.55 0.93 -7.52
N ALA A 178 -5.35 1.52 -6.34
CA ALA A 178 -5.26 0.76 -5.10
C ALA A 178 -6.52 -0.09 -4.84
N MET A 179 -7.71 0.47 -5.10
CA MET A 179 -8.98 -0.22 -4.92
C MET A 179 -9.19 -1.35 -5.94
N VAL A 180 -8.81 -1.13 -7.19
CA VAL A 180 -8.94 -2.15 -8.25
C VAL A 180 -7.91 -3.27 -8.08
N GLU A 181 -6.69 -2.96 -7.64
CA GLU A 181 -5.70 -3.97 -7.31
C GLU A 181 -6.13 -4.81 -6.12
N GLN A 182 -6.73 -4.19 -5.10
CA GLN A 182 -7.30 -4.94 -3.98
C GLN A 182 -8.40 -5.92 -4.45
N PHE A 183 -9.26 -5.51 -5.38
CA PHE A 183 -10.24 -6.41 -6.01
C PHE A 183 -9.56 -7.61 -6.68
N ARG A 184 -8.48 -7.38 -7.44
CA ARG A 184 -7.73 -8.43 -8.14
C ARG A 184 -7.03 -9.41 -7.19
N GLU A 185 -6.55 -8.92 -6.05
CA GLU A 185 -5.95 -9.77 -5.03
C GLU A 185 -6.97 -10.70 -4.37
N ILE A 186 -8.17 -10.17 -4.07
CA ILE A 186 -9.24 -10.94 -3.44
C ILE A 186 -9.89 -11.90 -4.44
N PHE A 187 -10.13 -11.45 -5.68
CA PHE A 187 -10.63 -12.27 -6.77
C PHE A 187 -9.52 -13.16 -7.34
N ASN A 188 -9.17 -14.18 -6.56
CA ASN A 188 -8.04 -15.05 -6.83
C ASN A 188 -8.30 -16.06 -7.98
N ALA A 189 -7.28 -16.85 -8.31
CA ALA A 189 -7.35 -17.83 -9.40
C ALA A 189 -8.45 -18.89 -9.21
N GLN A 190 -8.76 -19.28 -7.97
CA GLN A 190 -9.81 -20.25 -7.67
C GLN A 190 -11.18 -19.70 -8.00
N MET A 191 -11.49 -18.47 -7.56
CA MET A 191 -12.77 -17.82 -7.87
C MET A 191 -12.95 -17.60 -9.38
N LYS A 192 -11.85 -17.29 -10.07
CA LYS A 192 -11.84 -17.17 -11.53
C LYS A 192 -12.19 -18.50 -12.23
N GLU A 193 -11.72 -19.62 -11.71
CA GLU A 193 -12.06 -20.94 -12.27
C GLU A 193 -13.52 -21.32 -11.99
N GLN A 194 -13.98 -21.11 -10.74
CA GLN A 194 -15.39 -21.32 -10.37
C GLN A 194 -16.35 -20.49 -11.24
N SER A 195 -15.97 -19.26 -11.59
CA SER A 195 -16.76 -18.41 -12.49
C SER A 195 -16.94 -19.04 -13.87
N LYS A 196 -15.90 -19.70 -14.40
CA LYS A 196 -15.99 -20.43 -15.68
C LYS A 196 -16.85 -21.68 -15.56
N GLU A 197 -16.76 -22.41 -14.44
CA GLU A 197 -17.56 -23.62 -14.20
C GLU A 197 -19.06 -23.30 -14.21
N ILE A 198 -19.46 -22.15 -13.67
CA ILE A 198 -20.85 -21.68 -13.70
C ILE A 198 -21.20 -20.90 -14.98
N GLY A 199 -20.30 -20.83 -15.95
CA GLY A 199 -20.53 -20.20 -17.25
C GLY A 199 -20.65 -18.67 -17.23
N LEU A 200 -20.21 -18.00 -16.16
CA LEU A 200 -20.28 -16.55 -16.02
C LEU A 200 -18.91 -15.89 -16.25
N SER A 201 -18.91 -14.81 -17.03
CA SER A 201 -17.76 -13.93 -17.12
C SER A 201 -17.52 -13.20 -15.78
N LEU A 202 -16.29 -12.73 -15.56
CA LEU A 202 -15.96 -11.92 -14.37
C LEU A 202 -16.93 -10.75 -14.17
N HIS A 203 -17.33 -10.09 -15.25
CA HIS A 203 -18.23 -8.94 -15.17
C HIS A 203 -19.65 -9.35 -14.74
N GLU A 204 -20.14 -10.48 -15.23
CA GLU A 204 -21.44 -11.04 -14.80
C GLU A 204 -21.40 -11.51 -13.35
N VAL A 205 -20.29 -12.10 -12.89
CA VAL A 205 -20.11 -12.47 -11.47
C VAL A 205 -20.15 -11.23 -10.57
N VAL A 206 -19.41 -10.17 -10.94
CA VAL A 206 -19.43 -8.90 -10.20
C VAL A 206 -20.84 -8.27 -10.20
N THR A 207 -21.54 -8.34 -11.34
CA THR A 207 -22.91 -7.85 -11.46
C THR A 207 -23.85 -8.61 -10.54
N LEU A 208 -23.84 -9.94 -10.59
CA LEU A 208 -24.67 -10.79 -9.74
C LEU A 208 -24.35 -10.59 -8.26
N ALA A 209 -23.07 -10.49 -7.89
CA ALA A 209 -22.66 -10.20 -6.52
C ALA A 209 -23.21 -8.85 -6.02
N SER A 210 -23.20 -7.81 -6.87
CA SER A 210 -23.76 -6.51 -6.51
C SER A 210 -25.28 -6.52 -6.33
N LEU A 211 -26.00 -7.34 -7.12
CA LEU A 211 -27.45 -7.54 -6.96
C LEU A 211 -27.77 -8.26 -5.65
N ILE A 212 -27.05 -9.33 -5.33
CA ILE A 212 -27.22 -10.08 -4.07
C ILE A 212 -26.95 -9.16 -2.88
N GLU A 213 -25.87 -8.38 -2.92
CA GLU A 213 -25.50 -7.45 -1.85
C GLU A 213 -26.54 -6.36 -1.62
N LYS A 214 -27.20 -5.88 -2.68
CA LYS A 214 -28.29 -4.89 -2.55
C LYS A 214 -29.58 -5.50 -2.01
N GLU A 215 -29.80 -6.79 -2.19
CA GLU A 215 -31.01 -7.48 -1.71
C GLU A 215 -30.91 -7.85 -0.23
N THR A 216 -29.74 -8.32 0.24
CA THR A 216 -29.54 -8.65 1.65
C THR A 216 -28.12 -8.39 2.13
N GLY A 217 -28.01 -7.75 3.29
CA GLY A 217 -26.75 -7.64 4.05
C GLY A 217 -26.56 -8.78 5.06
N ILE A 218 -27.51 -9.73 5.16
CA ILE A 218 -27.43 -10.85 6.09
C ILE A 218 -26.69 -12.00 5.41
N GLU A 219 -25.50 -12.33 5.90
CA GLU A 219 -24.62 -13.34 5.31
C GLU A 219 -25.32 -14.70 5.13
N ALA A 220 -26.14 -15.11 6.10
CA ALA A 220 -26.87 -16.37 6.07
C ALA A 220 -27.93 -16.45 4.95
N GLU A 221 -28.42 -15.31 4.45
CA GLU A 221 -29.44 -15.25 3.40
C GLU A 221 -28.83 -15.22 2.00
N ARG A 222 -27.57 -14.78 1.85
CA ARG A 222 -26.89 -14.62 0.56
C ARG A 222 -26.97 -15.88 -0.33
N PRO A 223 -26.78 -17.12 0.17
CA PRO A 223 -26.92 -18.32 -0.67
C PRO A 223 -28.35 -18.53 -1.20
N LEU A 224 -29.37 -18.22 -0.40
CA LEU A 224 -30.77 -18.37 -0.82
C LEU A 224 -31.14 -17.32 -1.87
N VAL A 225 -30.73 -16.07 -1.66
CA VAL A 225 -30.92 -14.98 -2.62
C VAL A 225 -30.19 -15.30 -3.93
N SER A 226 -28.95 -15.77 -3.86
CA SER A 226 -28.18 -16.23 -5.02
C SER A 226 -28.92 -17.32 -5.81
N ALA A 227 -29.48 -18.32 -5.13
CA ALA A 227 -30.25 -19.38 -5.77
C ALA A 227 -31.49 -18.83 -6.51
N VAL A 228 -32.17 -17.83 -5.95
CA VAL A 228 -33.32 -17.18 -6.61
C VAL A 228 -32.89 -16.48 -7.90
N PHE A 229 -31.77 -15.76 -7.90
CA PHE A 229 -31.26 -15.12 -9.12
C PHE A 229 -30.85 -16.15 -10.17
N HIS A 230 -30.13 -17.21 -9.78
CA HIS A 230 -29.74 -18.28 -10.71
C HIS A 230 -30.94 -19.02 -11.33
N ASN A 231 -32.04 -19.19 -10.59
CA ASN A 231 -33.24 -19.83 -11.11
C ASN A 231 -34.04 -18.95 -12.11
N ARG A 232 -33.72 -17.65 -12.19
CA ARG A 232 -34.42 -16.68 -13.04
C ARG A 232 -33.63 -16.28 -14.30
N LEU A 233 -32.34 -16.61 -14.36
CA LEU A 233 -31.46 -16.42 -15.52
C LEU A 233 -31.58 -17.60 -16.47
#